data_AF-A0A914CSR3-F1
#
_entry.id   AF-A0A914CSR3-F1
#
_cell.length_a   1.000
_cell.length_b   1.000
_cell.length_c   1.000
_cell.angle_alpha   90.00
_cell.angle_beta   90.00
_cell.angle_gamma   90.00
#
_symmetry.space_group_name_H-M   'P 1'
#
loop_
_entity.id
_entity.type
_entity.pdbx_description
1 polymer ?
#
loop_
_entity_poly.entity_id
_entity_poly.type
_entity_poly.pdbx_seq_one_letter_code
_entity_poly.pdbx_strand_id
1 'polypeptide(L)'
;MACVLPFMSCATALGILFFCGVRFASILCVVPFLVLAIAVDSSYLMVHEWQRVVKHCREKPTKDSMDVGYRMSEALTEVGPSILISALTNIFADGIGAFTGSPEITLLCVGNLFAMFIAFIYQMTFYAGLMSLVGKYEVFKEMSKEVDSAVWMQNLV
;
A
#
# COMPACT_ATOMS: atom_id res chain seq x y z
N MET A 1 -5.06 8.69 0.16
CA MET A 1 -4.72 7.59 1.10
C MET A 1 -3.26 7.18 0.97
N ALA A 2 -2.75 6.97 -0.24
CA ALA A 2 -1.36 6.56 -0.52
C ALA A 2 -0.26 7.39 0.16
N CYS A 3 -0.39 8.73 0.23
CA CYS A 3 0.69 9.57 0.78
C CYS A 3 0.79 9.57 2.31
N VAL A 4 -0.27 9.19 3.04
CA VAL A 4 -0.29 9.30 4.52
C VAL A 4 0.56 8.19 5.17
N LEU A 5 0.56 7.01 4.56
CA LEU A 5 1.33 5.83 4.99
C LEU A 5 2.84 6.06 5.05
N PRO A 6 3.51 6.56 4.00
CA PRO A 6 4.95 6.79 4.03
C PRO A 6 5.34 7.86 5.04
N PHE A 7 4.54 8.92 5.23
CA PHE A 7 4.79 9.89 6.30
C PHE A 7 4.68 9.26 7.69
N MET A 8 3.65 8.45 7.93
CA MET A 8 3.47 7.74 9.20
C MET A 8 4.59 6.72 9.46
N SER A 9 5.01 5.99 8.41
CA SER A 9 6.14 5.07 8.48
C SER A 9 7.44 5.79 8.78
N CYS A 10 7.75 6.87 8.04
CA CYS A 10 8.97 7.64 8.22
C CYS A 10 9.04 8.28 9.61
N ALA A 11 7.93 8.82 10.11
CA ALA A 11 7.87 9.35 11.47
C ALA A 11 8.15 8.25 12.51
N THR A 12 7.58 7.06 12.33
CA THR A 12 7.81 5.91 13.23
C THR A 12 9.26 5.44 13.16
N ALA A 13 9.81 5.28 11.97
CA ALA A 13 11.18 4.80 11.76
C ALA A 13 12.22 5.79 12.26
N LEU A 14 12.09 7.09 11.93
CA LEU A 14 12.98 8.13 12.44
C LEU A 14 12.86 8.28 13.96
N GLY A 15 11.65 8.15 14.51
CA GLY A 15 11.44 8.12 15.96
C GLY A 15 12.17 6.98 16.66
N ILE A 16 12.10 5.77 16.10
CA ILE A 16 12.83 4.59 16.61
C ILE A 16 14.35 4.79 16.47
N LEU A 17 14.82 5.33 15.34
CA LEU A 17 16.24 5.59 15.11
C LEU A 17 16.82 6.62 16.10
N PHE A 18 16.08 7.70 16.40
CA PHE A 18 16.50 8.66 17.42
C PHE A 18 16.46 8.07 18.83
N PHE A 19 15.49 7.18 19.11
CA PHE A 19 15.47 6.45 20.39
C PHE A 19 16.66 5.50 20.54
N CYS A 20 17.12 4.87 19.45
CA CYS A 20 18.34 4.07 19.42
C CYS A 20 19.65 4.89 19.46
N GLY A 21 19.58 6.22 19.56
CA GLY A 21 20.76 7.09 19.70
C GLY A 21 21.49 7.39 18.39
N VAL A 22 20.84 7.22 17.23
CA VAL A 22 21.43 7.56 15.94
C VAL A 22 21.58 9.08 15.81
N ARG A 23 22.76 9.53 15.35
CA ARG A 23 23.09 10.96 15.23
C ARG A 23 22.21 11.63 14.18
N PHE A 24 21.58 12.75 14.54
CA PHE A 24 20.82 13.57 13.61
C PHE A 24 21.76 14.11 12.52
N ALA A 25 21.42 13.83 11.26
CA ALA A 25 22.16 14.26 10.07
C ALA A 25 21.19 14.85 9.06
N SER A 26 21.54 15.97 8.42
CA SER A 26 20.67 16.66 7.45
C SER A 26 20.24 15.78 6.27
N ILE A 27 21.00 14.72 5.98
CA ILE A 27 20.68 13.78 4.91
C ILE A 27 19.46 12.89 5.21
N LEU A 28 19.12 12.68 6.49
CA LEU A 28 17.91 11.94 6.90
C LEU A 28 16.62 12.66 6.45
N CYS A 29 16.67 13.97 6.22
CA CYS A 29 15.54 14.74 5.69
C CYS A 29 15.14 14.31 4.26
N VAL A 30 15.99 13.58 3.54
CA VAL A 30 15.69 13.06 2.19
C VAL A 30 14.95 11.73 2.25
N VAL A 31 15.09 10.95 3.33
CA VAL A 31 14.46 9.63 3.52
C VAL A 31 12.94 9.67 3.30
N PRO A 32 12.17 10.63 3.83
CA PRO A 32 10.74 10.70 3.59
C PRO A 32 10.38 10.82 2.11
N PHE A 33 11.21 11.50 1.31
CA PHE A 33 10.98 11.67 -0.11
C PHE A 33 11.27 10.38 -0.89
N LEU A 34 12.37 9.69 -0.53
CA LEU A 34 12.74 8.37 -1.07
C LEU A 34 11.65 7.32 -0.81
N VAL A 35 11.20 7.20 0.44
CA VAL A 35 10.17 6.24 0.84
C VAL A 35 8.83 6.59 0.22
N LEU A 36 8.48 7.89 0.12
CA LEU A 36 7.26 8.33 -0.54
C LEU A 36 7.22 7.88 -2.01
N ALA A 37 8.31 8.02 -2.76
CA ALA A 37 8.36 7.62 -4.17
C ALA A 37 8.03 6.12 -4.35
N ILE A 38 8.62 5.27 -3.51
CA ILE A 38 8.47 3.81 -3.61
C ILE A 38 7.12 3.34 -3.05
N ALA A 39 6.62 3.98 -2.00
CA ALA A 39 5.30 3.71 -1.45
C ALA A 39 4.19 4.09 -2.44
N VAL A 40 4.33 5.23 -3.14
CA VAL A 40 3.35 5.66 -4.16
C VAL A 40 3.30 4.65 -5.31
N ASP A 41 4.44 4.18 -5.80
CA ASP A 41 4.50 3.15 -6.85
C ASP A 41 3.76 1.86 -6.43
N SER A 42 4.09 1.33 -5.25
CA SER A 42 3.44 0.14 -4.68
C SER A 42 1.93 0.33 -4.47
N SER A 43 1.52 1.52 -4.04
CA SER A 43 0.11 1.84 -3.80
C SER A 43 -0.69 1.97 -5.10
N TYR A 44 -0.06 2.49 -6.16
CA TYR A 44 -0.65 2.66 -7.47
C TYR A 44 -0.86 1.31 -8.15
N LEU A 45 0.14 0.42 -8.07
CA LEU A 45 0.04 -0.94 -8.57
C LEU A 45 -1.14 -1.71 -7.93
N MET A 46 -1.30 -1.61 -6.61
CA MET A 46 -2.40 -2.29 -5.92
C MET A 46 -3.78 -1.71 -6.26
N VAL A 47 -3.89 -0.39 -6.45
CA VAL A 47 -5.14 0.25 -6.89
C VAL A 47 -5.48 -0.14 -8.32
N HIS A 48 -4.48 -0.23 -9.20
CA HIS A 48 -4.67 -0.64 -10.59
C HIS A 48 -5.26 -2.05 -10.67
N GLU A 49 -4.67 -3.03 -9.98
CA GLU A 49 -5.23 -4.40 -9.99
C GLU A 49 -6.55 -4.48 -9.23
N TRP A 50 -6.75 -3.71 -8.15
CA TRP A 50 -8.07 -3.61 -7.52
C TRP A 50 -9.14 -3.17 -8.51
N GLN A 51 -8.89 -2.11 -9.28
CA GLN A 51 -9.82 -1.64 -10.32
C GLN A 51 -10.06 -2.69 -11.41
N ARG A 52 -9.02 -3.44 -11.78
CA ARG A 52 -9.11 -4.53 -12.74
C ARG A 52 -9.99 -5.67 -12.24
N VAL A 53 -9.78 -6.14 -11.01
CA VAL A 53 -10.61 -7.16 -10.34
C VAL A 53 -12.03 -6.64 -10.19
N VAL A 54 -12.21 -5.37 -9.79
CA VAL A 54 -13.52 -4.75 -9.65
C VAL A 54 -14.30 -4.80 -10.95
N LYS A 55 -13.67 -4.38 -12.06
CA LYS A 55 -14.25 -4.41 -13.40
C LYS A 55 -14.59 -5.83 -13.84
N HIS A 56 -13.70 -6.79 -13.59
CA HIS A 56 -13.94 -8.20 -13.94
C HIS A 56 -15.15 -8.79 -13.21
N CYS A 57 -15.27 -8.54 -11.90
CA CYS A 57 -16.42 -8.93 -11.10
C CYS A 57 -17.72 -8.26 -11.56
N ARG A 58 -17.66 -7.05 -12.10
CA ARG A 58 -18.82 -6.33 -12.64
C ARG A 58 -19.31 -6.90 -13.97
N GLU A 59 -18.39 -7.37 -14.83
CA GLU A 59 -18.73 -7.99 -16.12
C GLU A 59 -19.25 -9.44 -15.95
N LYS A 60 -18.76 -10.17 -14.94
CA LYS A 60 -19.20 -11.53 -14.62
C LYS A 60 -19.59 -11.66 -13.14
N PRO A 61 -20.81 -11.24 -12.76
CA PRO A 61 -21.26 -11.33 -11.37
C PRO A 61 -21.41 -12.80 -10.96
N THR A 62 -20.53 -13.25 -10.07
CA THR A 62 -20.64 -14.56 -9.39
C THR A 62 -21.07 -14.33 -7.95
N LYS A 63 -21.71 -15.30 -7.29
CA LYS A 63 -22.12 -15.19 -5.87
C LYS A 63 -20.97 -14.79 -4.94
N ASP A 64 -19.75 -15.25 -5.23
CA ASP A 64 -18.55 -14.94 -4.45
C ASP A 64 -17.93 -13.57 -4.80
N SER A 65 -18.29 -12.99 -5.95
CA SER A 65 -17.79 -11.68 -6.40
C SER A 65 -18.39 -10.49 -5.63
N MET A 66 -19.46 -10.73 -4.86
CA MET A 66 -20.01 -9.74 -3.91
C MET A 66 -19.20 -9.68 -2.62
N ASP A 67 -18.38 -10.70 -2.31
CA ASP A 67 -17.52 -10.66 -1.15
C ASP A 67 -16.28 -9.80 -1.42
N VAL A 68 -16.10 -8.81 -0.55
CA VAL A 68 -14.94 -7.91 -0.60
C VAL A 68 -13.67 -8.64 -0.21
N GLY A 69 -13.78 -9.67 0.64
CA GLY A 69 -12.68 -10.54 1.01
C GLY A 69 -12.10 -11.24 -0.22
N TYR A 70 -12.94 -11.86 -1.03
CA TYR A 70 -12.54 -12.52 -2.27
C TYR A 70 -11.87 -11.57 -3.27
N ARG A 71 -12.46 -10.40 -3.54
CA ARG A 71 -11.88 -9.38 -4.45
C ARG A 71 -10.51 -8.91 -3.97
N MET A 72 -10.36 -8.75 -2.64
CA MET A 72 -9.09 -8.32 -2.05
C MET A 72 -8.04 -9.41 -2.08
N SER A 73 -8.41 -10.67 -1.79
CA SER A 73 -7.47 -11.78 -1.85
C SER A 73 -6.95 -12.00 -3.26
N GLU A 74 -7.81 -11.87 -4.27
CA GLU A 74 -7.40 -11.99 -5.67
C GLU A 74 -6.40 -10.88 -6.05
N ALA A 75 -6.73 -9.62 -5.74
CA ALA A 75 -5.84 -8.49 -6.02
C ALA A 75 -4.50 -8.60 -5.29
N LEU A 76 -4.50 -9.03 -4.02
CA LEU A 76 -3.28 -9.24 -3.23
C LEU A 76 -2.46 -10.43 -3.71
N THR A 77 -3.09 -11.48 -4.24
CA THR A 77 -2.37 -12.67 -4.75
C THR A 77 -1.56 -12.31 -5.99
N GLU A 78 -2.10 -11.45 -6.86
CA GLU A 78 -1.41 -10.98 -8.06
C GLU A 78 -0.36 -9.90 -7.76
N VAL A 79 -0.68 -8.92 -6.91
CA VAL A 79 0.20 -7.75 -6.67
C VAL A 79 1.17 -7.95 -5.51
N GLY A 80 0.78 -8.71 -4.49
CA GLY A 80 1.56 -8.90 -3.25
C GLY A 80 3.00 -9.37 -3.49
N PRO A 81 3.25 -10.38 -4.35
CA PRO A 81 4.60 -10.82 -4.67
C PRO A 81 5.45 -9.71 -5.32
N SER A 82 4.86 -8.88 -6.19
CA SER A 82 5.55 -7.78 -6.86
C SER A 82 6.00 -6.70 -5.85
N ILE A 83 5.09 -6.31 -4.94
CA ILE A 83 5.41 -5.34 -3.87
C ILE A 83 6.50 -5.90 -2.95
N LEU A 84 6.41 -7.17 -2.57
CA LEU A 84 7.42 -7.82 -1.72
C LEU A 84 8.80 -7.83 -2.38
N ILE A 85 8.89 -8.20 -3.67
CA ILE A 85 10.16 -8.21 -4.40
C ILE A 85 10.75 -6.81 -4.48
N SER A 86 9.92 -5.80 -4.78
CA SER A 86 10.35 -4.39 -4.80
C SER A 86 10.88 -3.95 -3.43
N ALA A 87 10.15 -4.22 -2.35
CA ALA A 87 10.57 -3.87 -1.00
C ALA A 87 11.88 -4.58 -0.59
N LEU A 88 12.00 -5.88 -0.85
CA LEU A 88 13.20 -6.66 -0.55
C LEU A 88 14.41 -6.14 -1.33
N THR A 89 14.24 -5.84 -2.61
CA THR A 89 15.33 -5.32 -3.45
C THR A 89 15.83 -3.97 -2.94
N ASN A 90 14.93 -3.07 -2.53
CA ASN A 90 15.29 -1.79 -1.93
C ASN A 90 16.00 -1.97 -0.58
N ILE A 91 15.51 -2.84 0.28
CA ILE A 91 16.15 -3.16 1.57
C ILE A 91 17.56 -3.74 1.35
N PHE A 92 17.74 -4.64 0.38
CA PHE A 92 19.07 -5.17 0.06
C PHE A 92 20.00 -4.12 -0.55
N ALA A 93 19.49 -3.27 -1.43
CA ALA A 93 20.26 -2.18 -2.02
C ALA A 93 20.75 -1.19 -0.95
N ASP A 94 19.87 -0.79 -0.03
CA ASP A 94 20.24 0.05 1.12
C ASP A 94 21.17 -0.69 2.08
N GLY A 95 20.99 -2.00 2.27
CA GLY A 95 21.89 -2.81 3.10
C GLY A 95 23.32 -2.84 2.56
N ILE A 96 23.50 -3.02 1.25
CA ILE A 96 24.80 -2.97 0.59
C ILE A 96 25.37 -1.55 0.61
N GLY A 97 24.52 -0.53 0.41
CA GLY A 97 24.86 0.88 0.51
C GLY A 97 25.36 1.28 1.89
N ALA A 98 24.77 0.71 2.94
CA ALA A 98 25.20 0.93 4.31
C ALA A 98 26.60 0.34 4.59
N PHE A 99 26.94 -0.80 3.99
CA PHE A 99 28.25 -1.46 4.14
C PHE A 99 29.38 -0.79 3.34
N THR A 100 29.08 -0.24 2.16
CA THR A 100 30.09 0.28 1.22
C THR A 100 30.25 1.81 1.30
N GLY A 101 29.26 2.51 1.87
CA GLY A 101 29.19 3.98 1.87
C GLY A 101 30.17 4.67 2.82
N SER A 102 30.38 5.97 2.57
CA SER A 102 30.96 6.88 3.55
C SER A 102 30.01 7.04 4.76
N PRO A 103 30.49 7.48 5.94
CA PRO A 103 29.68 7.53 7.16
C PRO A 103 28.35 8.29 7.04
N GLU A 104 28.27 9.29 6.16
CA GLU A 104 27.03 10.04 5.87
C GLU A 104 26.02 9.22 5.06
N ILE A 105 26.50 8.46 4.07
CA ILE A 105 25.67 7.59 3.22
C ILE A 105 25.19 6.39 4.03
N THR A 106 26.03 5.83 4.91
CA THR A 106 25.61 4.75 5.80
C THR A 106 24.45 5.17 6.71
N LEU A 107 24.48 6.38 7.26
CA LEU A 107 23.37 6.95 8.05
C LEU A 107 22.08 7.06 7.22
N LEU A 108 22.18 7.52 5.97
CA LEU A 108 21.05 7.58 5.06
C LEU A 108 20.47 6.20 4.77
N CYS A 109 21.32 5.25 4.38
CA CYS A 109 20.92 3.89 4.02
C CYS A 109 20.30 3.13 5.20
N VAL A 110 20.87 3.24 6.40
CA VAL A 110 20.28 2.64 7.61
C VAL A 110 18.91 3.27 7.92
N GLY A 111 18.80 4.59 7.77
CA GLY A 111 17.52 5.30 7.92
C GLY A 111 16.46 4.85 6.92
N ASN A 112 16.84 4.76 5.65
CA ASN A 112 15.96 4.35 4.55
C ASN A 112 15.56 2.88 4.68
N LEU A 113 16.49 2.00 5.08
CA LEU A 113 16.24 0.58 5.31
C LEU A 113 15.20 0.34 6.40
N PHE A 114 15.31 1.03 7.55
CA PHE A 114 14.29 0.94 8.61
C PHE A 114 12.95 1.54 8.18
N ALA A 115 12.96 2.69 7.51
CA ALA A 115 11.74 3.34 7.02
C ALA A 115 11.01 2.51 5.95
N MET A 116 11.75 1.88 5.04
CA MET A 116 11.27 0.90 4.06
C MET A 116 10.62 -0.29 4.73
N PHE A 117 11.28 -0.87 5.74
CA PHE A 117 10.78 -2.04 6.44
C PHE A 117 9.45 -1.76 7.14
N ILE A 118 9.36 -0.65 7.88
CA ILE A 118 8.09 -0.23 8.51
C ILE A 118 7.04 0.13 7.44
N ALA A 119 7.45 0.76 6.33
CA ALA A 119 6.53 1.14 5.26
C ALA A 119 5.92 -0.10 4.61
N PHE A 120 6.72 -1.16 4.40
CA PHE A 120 6.24 -2.43 3.88
C PHE A 120 5.21 -3.09 4.81
N ILE A 121 5.45 -3.09 6.13
CA ILE A 121 4.49 -3.62 7.11
C ILE A 121 3.18 -2.84 7.06
N TYR A 122 3.24 -1.51 7.06
CA TYR A 122 2.04 -0.66 6.97
C TYR A 122 1.32 -0.79 5.62
N GLN A 123 2.05 -1.02 4.53
CA GLN A 123 1.47 -1.28 3.22
C GLN A 123 0.68 -2.59 3.21
N MET A 124 1.25 -3.69 3.72
CA MET A 124 0.59 -5.00 3.72
C MET A 124 -0.59 -5.10 4.70
N THR A 125 -0.55 -4.36 5.81
CA THR A 125 -1.59 -4.44 6.85
C THR A 125 -2.60 -3.30 6.75
N PHE A 126 -2.14 -2.07 6.96
CA PHE A 126 -3.00 -0.89 7.06
C PHE A 126 -3.59 -0.50 5.71
N TYR A 127 -2.78 -0.47 4.64
CA TYR A 127 -3.27 -0.08 3.33
C TYR A 127 -4.19 -1.14 2.70
N ALA A 128 -3.86 -2.43 2.84
CA ALA A 128 -4.76 -3.52 2.44
C ALA A 128 -6.10 -3.47 3.20
N GLY A 129 -6.06 -3.22 4.52
CA GLY A 129 -7.25 -3.06 5.34
C GLY A 129 -8.12 -1.87 4.93
N LEU A 130 -7.50 -0.71 4.66
CA LEU A 130 -8.20 0.47 4.15
C LEU A 130 -8.84 0.20 2.78
N MET A 131 -8.14 -0.48 1.88
CA MET A 131 -8.68 -0.84 0.57
C MET A 131 -9.87 -1.80 0.70
N SER A 132 -9.84 -2.75 1.64
CA SER A 132 -10.98 -3.63 1.92
C SER A 132 -12.18 -2.84 2.45
N LEU A 133 -11.93 -1.85 3.32
CA LEU A 133 -12.99 -0.97 3.81
C LEU A 133 -13.61 -0.14 2.66
N VAL A 134 -12.80 0.45 1.79
CA VAL A 134 -13.27 1.20 0.61
C VAL A 134 -14.06 0.29 -0.33
N GLY A 135 -13.59 -0.94 -0.55
CA GLY A 135 -14.28 -1.94 -1.35
C GLY A 135 -15.68 -2.28 -0.83
N LYS A 136 -15.87 -2.31 0.50
CA LYS A 136 -17.21 -2.50 1.10
C LYS A 136 -18.18 -1.38 0.75
N TYR A 137 -17.72 -0.12 0.78
CA TYR A 137 -18.55 1.00 0.39
C TYR A 137 -18.90 0.98 -1.10
N GLU A 138 -17.98 0.52 -1.94
CA GLU A 138 -18.20 0.38 -3.38
C GLU A 138 -19.25 -0.69 -3.69
N VAL A 139 -19.13 -1.89 -3.11
CA VAL A 139 -20.10 -2.98 -3.25
C VAL A 139 -21.49 -2.58 -2.73
N PHE A 140 -21.55 -1.90 -1.58
CA PHE A 140 -22.82 -1.44 -1.01
C PHE A 140 -23.54 -0.44 -1.95
N LYS A 141 -22.76 0.44 -2.59
CA LYS A 141 -23.30 1.41 -3.57
C LYS A 141 -23.78 0.73 -4.86
N GLU A 142 -23.12 -0.36 -5.28
CA GLU A 142 -23.56 -1.18 -6.41
C GLU A 142 -24.90 -1.88 -6.10
N MET A 143 -25.02 -2.53 -4.93
CA MET A 143 -26.28 -3.14 -4.47
C MET A 143 -27.44 -2.14 -4.41
N SER A 144 -27.20 -0.94 -3.88
CA SER A 144 -28.26 0.07 -3.77
C SER A 144 -28.79 0.51 -5.14
N LYS A 145 -27.94 0.58 -6.17
CA LYS A 145 -28.36 0.94 -7.53
C LYS A 145 -29.16 -0.17 -8.22
N GLU A 146 -28.80 -1.42 -7.97
CA GLU A 146 -29.48 -2.58 -8.54
C GLU A 146 -30.88 -2.73 -7.94
N VAL A 147 -31.02 -2.54 -6.62
CA VAL A 147 -32.31 -2.51 -5.93
C VAL A 147 -33.19 -1.36 -6.46
N ASP A 148 -32.64 -0.15 -6.58
CA ASP A 148 -33.39 1.01 -7.07
C ASP A 148 -33.87 0.75 -8.50
N SER A 149 -33.00 0.22 -9.38
CA SER A 149 -33.34 -0.12 -10.77
C SER A 149 -34.41 -1.21 -10.87
N ALA A 150 -34.36 -2.23 -10.00
CA ALA A 150 -35.39 -3.26 -9.92
C ALA A 150 -36.75 -2.69 -9.47
N VAL A 151 -36.75 -1.78 -8.51
CA VAL A 151 -37.96 -1.09 -8.03
C VAL A 151 -38.55 -0.18 -9.12
N TRP A 152 -37.72 0.53 -9.88
CA TRP A 152 -38.20 1.33 -11.04
C TRP A 152 -38.83 0.45 -12.12
N MET A 153 -38.24 -0.71 -12.43
CA MET A 153 -38.82 -1.64 -13.41
C MET A 153 -40.13 -2.28 -12.93
N GLN A 154 -40.28 -2.55 -11.64
CA GLN A 154 -41.54 -3.05 -11.07
C GLN A 154 -42.67 -2.03 -11.05
N ASN A 155 -42.36 -0.73 -10.91
CA ASN A 155 -43.35 0.35 -10.92
C ASN A 155 -43.72 0.84 -12.35
N LEU A 156 -43.04 0.33 -13.38
CA LEU A 156 -43.29 0.65 -14.80
C LEU A 156 -44.16 -0.41 -15.52
N VAL A 157 -44.54 -1.50 -14.83
CA VAL A 157 -45.45 -2.57 -15.29
C VAL A 157 -46.76 -2.47 -14.52
#